data_AF-A0A5P2XB83-F1
#
_entry.id   AF-A0A5P2XB83-F1
#
_cell.length_a   1.000
_cell.length_b   1.000
_cell.length_c   1.000
_cell.angle_alpha   90.00
_cell.angle_beta   90.00
_cell.angle_gamma   90.00
#
_symmetry.space_group_name_H-M   'P 1'
#
loop_
_entity.id
_entity.type
_entity.pdbx_description
1 polymer ?
#
loop_
_entity_poly.entity_id
_entity_poly.type
_entity_poly.pdbx_seq_one_letter_code
_entity_poly.pdbx_strand_id
1 'polypeptide(L)'
;MLVAPLSCTSLNKWGAGIADTLALGLVSEGVHMGVPVAAMPYFNQAQGAQPAVANSVAALRKQGVRYLDGPDGYEPHPPKQGNPEGFPWGAAVAALPLRPQH
;
A
#
# COMPACT_ATOMS: atom_id res chain seq x y z
N MET A 1 9.99 5.20 1.82
CA MET A 1 8.93 5.73 0.95
C MET A 1 7.58 5.28 1.47
N LEU A 2 6.54 6.08 1.25
CA LEU A 2 5.16 5.76 1.62
C LEU A 2 4.27 5.84 0.39
N VAL A 3 3.47 4.80 0.15
CA VAL A 3 2.37 4.83 -0.81
C VAL A 3 1.05 4.87 -0.05
N ALA A 4 0.42 6.04 -0.04
CA ALA A 4 -0.83 6.25 0.67
C ALA A 4 -1.63 7.39 0.00
N PRO A 5 -2.89 7.17 -0.38
CA PRO A 5 -3.58 5.88 -0.43
C PRO A 5 -3.09 4.97 -1.57
N LEU A 6 -2.96 3.67 -1.30
CA LEU A 6 -2.79 2.64 -2.33
C LEU A 6 -4.15 2.11 -2.79
N SER A 7 -4.53 2.41 -4.03
CA SER A 7 -5.76 1.90 -4.62
C SER A 7 -5.68 0.40 -4.94
N CYS A 8 -6.83 -0.28 -5.08
CA CYS A 8 -6.87 -1.70 -5.50
C CYS A 8 -6.22 -1.90 -6.89
N THR A 9 -6.41 -0.96 -7.82
CA THR A 9 -5.75 -1.01 -9.14
C THR A 9 -4.23 -0.90 -9.02
N SER A 10 -3.73 0.06 -8.23
CA SER A 10 -2.29 0.24 -8.01
C SER A 10 -1.67 -0.97 -7.32
N LEU A 11 -2.37 -1.53 -6.31
CA LEU A 11 -1.96 -2.75 -5.63
C LEU A 11 -1.80 -3.92 -6.61
N ASN A 12 -2.80 -4.16 -7.45
CA ASN A 12 -2.78 -5.29 -8.38
C ASN A 12 -1.75 -5.12 -9.50
N LYS A 13 -1.56 -3.89 -9.99
CA LYS A 13 -0.48 -3.59 -10.95
C LYS A 13 0.88 -3.88 -10.34
N TRP A 14 1.16 -3.33 -9.16
CA TRP A 14 2.45 -3.53 -8.51
C TRP A 14 2.69 -5.00 -8.13
N GLY A 15 1.68 -5.69 -7.59
CA GLY A 15 1.77 -7.12 -7.28
C GLY A 15 2.09 -8.00 -8.50
N ALA A 16 1.63 -7.59 -9.68
CA ALA A 16 1.92 -8.25 -10.96
C ALA A 16 3.21 -7.75 -11.65
N GLY A 17 3.95 -6.82 -11.05
CA GLY A 17 5.17 -6.25 -11.64
C GLY A 17 4.92 -5.21 -12.74
N ILE A 18 3.71 -4.66 -12.83
CA ILE A 18 3.33 -3.63 -13.81
C ILE A 18 3.61 -2.24 -13.20
N ALA A 19 4.54 -1.51 -13.82
CA ALA A 19 4.95 -0.17 -13.42
C ALA A 19 4.63 0.87 -14.51
N ASP A 20 3.37 0.94 -14.94
CA ASP A 20 2.91 1.80 -16.04
C ASP A 20 2.70 3.28 -15.66
N THR A 21 3.09 3.65 -14.43
CA THR A 21 3.10 5.04 -13.97
C THR A 21 4.44 5.32 -13.28
N LEU A 22 4.90 6.57 -13.35
CA LEU A 22 6.13 6.98 -12.68
C LEU A 22 6.13 6.65 -11.19
N ALA A 23 4.99 6.89 -10.50
CA ALA A 23 4.86 6.59 -9.09
C ALA A 23 5.09 5.10 -8.78
N LEU A 24 4.50 4.20 -9.58
CA LEU A 24 4.71 2.75 -9.43
C LEU A 24 6.13 2.32 -9.78
N GLY A 25 6.74 2.91 -10.82
CA GLY A 25 8.14 2.67 -11.18
C GLY A 25 9.08 2.98 -10.01
N LEU A 26 8.97 4.19 -9.46
CA LEU A 26 9.84 4.64 -8.36
C LEU A 26 9.72 3.79 -7.10
N VAL A 27 8.51 3.40 -6.69
CA VAL A 27 8.34 2.59 -5.46
C VAL A 27 8.75 1.14 -5.67
N SER A 28 8.51 0.59 -6.87
CA SER A 28 8.94 -0.75 -7.26
C SER A 28 10.46 -0.85 -7.38
N GLU A 29 11.14 0.18 -7.89
CA GLU A 29 12.60 0.24 -7.88
C GLU A 29 13.14 0.46 -6.46
N GLY A 30 12.57 1.43 -5.74
CA GLY A 30 12.99 1.81 -4.39
C GLY A 30 13.05 0.63 -3.43
N VAL A 31 12.03 -0.24 -3.43
CA VAL A 31 12.02 -1.42 -2.56
C VAL A 31 13.18 -2.38 -2.86
N HIS A 32 13.55 -2.56 -4.14
CA HIS A 32 14.68 -3.42 -4.53
C HIS A 32 16.05 -2.74 -4.36
N MET A 33 16.10 -1.42 -4.18
CA MET A 33 17.30 -0.67 -3.82
C MET A 33 17.53 -0.59 -2.30
N GLY A 34 16.74 -1.32 -1.50
CA GLY A 34 16.86 -1.33 -0.04
C GLY A 34 16.26 -0.09 0.63
N VAL A 35 15.49 0.73 -0.08
CA VAL A 35 14.73 1.83 0.53
C VAL A 35 13.57 1.21 1.31
N PRO A 36 13.39 1.51 2.62
CA PRO A 36 12.23 1.01 3.35
C PRO A 36 10.93 1.55 2.74
N VAL A 37 10.00 0.68 2.35
CA VAL A 37 8.73 1.06 1.73
C VAL A 37 7.55 0.58 2.57
N ALA A 38 6.62 1.48 2.87
CA ALA A 38 5.33 1.17 3.46
C ALA A 38 4.20 1.51 2.48
N ALA A 39 3.11 0.76 2.53
CA ALA A 39 1.93 0.98 1.69
C ALA A 39 0.64 0.87 2.51
N MET A 40 -0.17 1.93 2.50
CA MET A 40 -1.47 1.99 3.17
C MET A 40 -2.59 1.88 2.13
N PRO A 41 -3.39 0.81 2.13
CA PRO A 41 -4.49 0.64 1.18
C PRO A 41 -5.62 1.62 1.44
N TYR A 42 -6.39 1.92 0.40
CA TYR A 42 -7.69 2.59 0.52
C TYR A 42 -8.61 2.13 -0.62
N PHE A 43 -9.47 1.17 -0.30
CA PHE A 43 -10.50 0.67 -1.20
C PHE A 43 -11.60 -0.07 -0.41
N ASN A 44 -12.73 -0.31 -1.05
CA ASN A 44 -13.87 -0.95 -0.40
C ASN A 44 -13.75 -2.48 -0.33
N GLN A 45 -14.58 -3.12 0.48
CA GLN A 45 -14.64 -4.58 0.65
C GLN A 45 -14.89 -5.35 -0.66
N ALA A 46 -15.71 -4.84 -1.59
CA ALA A 46 -15.95 -5.50 -2.87
C ALA A 46 -14.70 -5.48 -3.78
N GLN A 47 -13.92 -4.40 -3.74
CA GLN A 47 -12.61 -4.34 -4.37
C GLN A 47 -11.61 -5.26 -3.66
N GLY A 48 -11.66 -5.34 -2.34
CA GLY A 48 -10.82 -6.22 -1.53
C GLY A 48 -11.10 -7.71 -1.75
N ALA A 49 -12.34 -8.07 -2.12
CA ALA A 49 -12.75 -9.43 -2.43
C ALA A 49 -12.25 -9.93 -3.81
N GLN A 50 -11.61 -9.07 -4.62
CA GLN A 50 -10.98 -9.51 -5.86
C GLN A 50 -9.89 -10.55 -5.56
N PRO A 51 -9.89 -11.74 -6.21
CA PRO A 51 -8.91 -12.79 -5.94
C PRO A 51 -7.46 -12.33 -6.08
N ALA A 52 -7.20 -11.38 -6.98
CA ALA A 52 -5.88 -10.81 -7.20
C ALA A 52 -5.34 -10.01 -6.00
N VAL A 53 -6.21 -9.48 -5.11
CA VAL A 53 -5.78 -8.66 -3.97
C VAL A 53 -4.94 -9.47 -3.01
N ALA A 54 -5.39 -10.66 -2.61
CA ALA A 54 -4.63 -11.53 -1.70
C ALA A 54 -3.25 -11.88 -2.28
N ASN A 55 -3.19 -12.22 -3.57
CA ASN A 55 -1.94 -12.52 -4.27
C ASN A 55 -1.02 -11.29 -4.34
N SER A 56 -1.57 -10.11 -4.61
CA SER A 56 -0.81 -8.87 -4.73
C SER A 56 -0.26 -8.41 -3.38
N VAL A 57 -1.05 -8.51 -2.31
CA VAL A 57 -0.58 -8.25 -0.93
C VAL A 57 0.56 -9.20 -0.57
N ALA A 58 0.43 -10.50 -0.86
CA ALA A 58 1.49 -11.47 -0.62
C ALA A 58 2.75 -11.15 -1.44
N ALA A 59 2.60 -10.74 -2.70
CA ALA A 59 3.71 -10.34 -3.56
C ALA A 59 4.45 -9.09 -3.03
N LEU A 60 3.71 -8.06 -2.59
CA LEU A 60 4.30 -6.86 -1.98
C LEU A 60 5.05 -7.21 -0.68
N ARG A 61 4.45 -8.02 0.19
CA ARG A 61 5.10 -8.48 1.43
C ARG A 61 6.37 -9.28 1.13
N LYS A 62 6.36 -10.14 0.11
CA LYS A 62 7.55 -10.89 -0.35
C LYS A 62 8.67 -9.99 -0.87
N GLN A 63 8.33 -8.83 -1.46
CA GLN A 63 9.31 -7.82 -1.87
C GLN A 63 9.89 -7.03 -0.69
N GLY A 64 9.38 -7.19 0.54
CA GLY A 64 9.80 -6.43 1.72
C GLY A 64 8.99 -5.15 1.95
N VAL A 65 7.87 -4.97 1.25
CA VAL A 65 6.95 -3.84 1.49
C VAL A 65 6.19 -4.06 2.79
N ARG A 66 6.20 -3.07 3.68
CA ARG A 66 5.33 -3.03 4.87
C ARG A 66 3.92 -2.63 4.45
N TYR A 67 3.09 -3.61 4.15
CA TYR A 67 1.68 -3.42 3.84
C TYR A 67 0.86 -3.21 5.13
N LEU A 68 0.10 -2.12 5.21
CA LEU A 68 -0.58 -1.65 6.42
C LEU A 68 -2.09 -1.92 6.35
N ASP A 69 -2.51 -3.12 6.74
CA ASP A 69 -3.91 -3.55 6.80
C ASP A 69 -4.34 -3.92 8.23
N GLY A 70 -5.66 -3.92 8.46
CA GLY A 70 -6.24 -4.33 9.73
C GLY A 70 -5.87 -3.39 10.89
N PRO A 71 -5.59 -3.92 12.10
CA PRO A 71 -5.33 -3.12 13.30
C PRO A 71 -4.16 -2.13 13.18
N ASP A 72 -3.16 -2.45 12.36
CA ASP A 72 -1.96 -1.63 12.15
C ASP A 72 -2.11 -0.65 10.97
N GLY A 73 -3.27 -0.60 10.32
CA GLY A 73 -3.49 0.20 9.13
C GLY A 73 -4.94 0.41 8.78
N TYR A 74 -5.30 0.10 7.54
CA TYR A 74 -6.62 0.42 7.00
C TYR A 74 -7.50 -0.82 6.86
N GLU A 75 -8.72 -0.73 7.42
CA GLU A 75 -9.79 -1.71 7.28
C GLU A 75 -10.70 -1.32 6.10
N PRO A 76 -10.91 -2.19 5.09
CA PRO A 76 -11.78 -1.88 3.96
C PRO A 76 -13.21 -1.54 4.39
N HIS A 77 -13.70 -0.36 3.97
CA HIS A 77 -15.07 0.06 4.20
C HIS A 77 -16.06 -0.67 3.28
N PRO A 78 -17.37 -0.74 3.64
CA PRO A 78 -18.39 -1.24 2.72
C PRO A 78 -18.46 -0.43 1.41
N PRO A 79 -18.92 -1.02 0.29
CA PRO A 79 -19.05 -0.29 -0.97
C PRO A 79 -19.87 0.99 -0.84
N LYS A 80 -19.45 2.06 -1.52
CA LYS A 80 -20.07 3.40 -1.52
C LYS A 80 -20.07 4.12 -0.16
N GLN A 81 -19.38 3.59 0.85
CA GLN A 81 -19.30 4.18 2.20
C GLN A 81 -17.87 4.67 2.52
N GLY A 82 -17.17 5.19 1.52
CA GLY A 82 -15.83 5.73 1.72
C GLY A 82 -15.83 7.03 2.52
N ASN A 83 -14.88 7.16 3.43
CA ASN A 83 -14.61 8.38 4.18
C ASN A 83 -13.14 8.82 3.95
N PRO A 84 -12.85 9.57 2.88
CA PRO A 84 -11.49 10.03 2.60
C PRO A 84 -10.92 10.95 3.70
N GLU A 85 -11.78 11.70 4.39
CA GLU A 85 -11.37 12.59 5.49
C GLU A 85 -10.90 11.81 6.73
N GLY A 86 -11.46 10.61 6.94
CA GLY A 86 -11.07 9.69 8.00
C GLY A 86 -9.87 8.80 7.67
N PHE A 87 -9.16 9.04 6.57
CA PHE A 87 -8.02 8.22 6.19
C PHE A 87 -6.91 8.29 7.27
N PRO A 88 -6.34 7.15 7.73
CA PRO A 88 -5.44 7.09 8.88
C PRO A 88 -4.01 7.57 8.54
N TRP A 89 -3.86 8.85 8.18
CA TRP A 89 -2.57 9.47 7.84
C TRP A 89 -1.53 9.33 8.95
N GLY A 90 -1.94 9.46 10.22
CA GLY A 90 -1.05 9.32 11.36
C GLY A 90 -0.35 7.96 11.39
N ALA A 91 -1.10 6.87 11.21
CA ALA A 91 -0.54 5.51 11.16
C ALA A 91 0.34 5.31 9.91
N ALA A 92 -0.09 5.84 8.76
CA ALA A 92 0.68 5.74 7.51
C ALA A 92 2.05 6.44 7.62
N VAL A 93 2.10 7.64 8.21
CA VAL A 93 3.36 8.38 8.42
C VAL A 93 4.21 7.73 9.51
N ALA A 94 3.60 7.25 10.61
CA ALA A 94 4.32 6.57 11.69
C ALA A 94 4.97 5.24 11.25
N ALA A 95 4.50 4.64 10.15
CA ALA A 95 5.09 3.44 9.57
C ALA A 95 6.42 3.69 8.86
N LEU A 96 6.75 4.95 8.53
CA LEU A 96 8.04 5.30 7.94
C LEU A 96 9.15 5.15 8.98
N PRO A 97 10.35 4.70 8.59
CA PRO A 97 11.50 4.71 9.48
C PRO A 97 11.76 6.14 9.94
N LEU A 98 12.05 6.31 11.24
CA LEU A 98 12.62 7.54 11.76
C LEU A 98 13.91 7.83 10.98
N ARG A 99 14.11 9.07 10.53
CA ARG A 99 15.35 9.44 9.84
C ARG A 99 16.53 9.02 10.72
N PRO A 100 17.58 8.39 10.16
CA PRO A 100 18.83 8.26 10.90
C PRO A 100 19.26 9.67 11.30
N GLN A 101 19.51 9.87 12.59
CA GLN A 101 20.20 11.07 13.05
C GLN A 101 21.65 10.92 12.58
N HIS A 102 21.97 11.56 11.46
CA HIS A 102 23.34 11.76 11.02
C HIS A 102 23.82 13.12 11.51
#